data_AF-A0A396R0J6-F1
#
_entry.id   AF-A0A396R0J6-F1
#
_cell.length_a   1.000
_cell.length_b   1.000
_cell.length_c   1.000
_cell.angle_alpha   90.00
_cell.angle_beta   90.00
_cell.angle_gamma   90.00
#
_symmetry.space_group_name_H-M   'P 1'
#
loop_
_entity.id
_entity.type
_entity.pdbx_description
1 polymer ?
#
loop_
_entity_poly.entity_id
_entity_poly.type
_entity_poly.pdbx_seq_one_letter_code
_entity_poly.pdbx_strand_id
1 'polypeptide(L)'
;MNLNLYIIRDYLNQAILHQNIHHSLIFCPFDSVTLYYPGQAVLANYLYVIDGEVWMKEKEYFAGGNFVIWNWDGQCEGTPSINSIGLSPEPSIHEIFFQIQQIFSRFQKWELELYGLLANHAPFKKYGDISLGFLENPICMYTAGLRNIFYSERKRRRT
;
A
#
# COMPACT_ATOMS: atom_id res chain seq x y z
N MET A 1 8.15 -4.38 -8.09
CA MET A 1 7.22 -4.12 -6.98
C MET A 1 5.96 -3.37 -7.43
N ASN A 2 4.79 -4.01 -7.33
CA ASN A 2 3.50 -3.36 -7.60
C ASN A 2 2.83 -2.97 -6.28
N LEU A 3 3.03 -1.74 -5.82
CA LEU A 3 2.25 -1.19 -4.70
C LEU A 3 1.07 -0.39 -5.21
N ASN A 4 -0.07 -0.55 -4.55
CA ASN A 4 -1.30 0.18 -4.84
C ASN A 4 -1.80 0.90 -3.57
N LEU A 5 -2.85 1.71 -3.72
CA LEU A 5 -3.35 2.54 -2.62
C LEU A 5 -3.93 1.70 -1.45
N TYR A 6 -4.42 0.49 -1.70
CA TYR A 6 -4.86 -0.42 -0.61
C TYR A 6 -3.70 -0.84 0.28
N ILE A 7 -2.55 -1.17 -0.31
CA ILE A 7 -1.36 -1.53 0.48
C ILE A 7 -0.91 -0.32 1.30
N ILE A 8 -0.91 0.88 0.72
CA ILE A 8 -0.60 2.09 1.48
C ILE A 8 -1.59 2.27 2.62
N ARG A 9 -2.89 2.10 2.38
CA ARG A 9 -3.95 2.18 3.39
C ARG A 9 -3.77 1.18 4.53
N ASP A 10 -3.43 -0.07 4.23
CA ASP A 10 -3.31 -1.15 5.21
C ASP A 10 -2.07 -0.99 6.10
N TYR A 11 -1.00 -0.38 5.57
CA TYR A 11 0.30 -0.28 6.25
C TYR A 11 0.64 1.13 6.74
N LEU A 12 -0.15 2.15 6.42
CA LEU A 12 -0.06 3.45 7.08
C LEU A 12 -0.47 3.30 8.55
N ASN A 13 0.41 3.68 9.46
CA ASN A 13 0.16 3.62 10.89
C ASN A 13 -0.52 4.92 11.37
N GLN A 14 -1.60 5.32 10.69
CA GLN A 14 -2.27 6.60 10.90
C GLN A 14 -3.78 6.42 10.98
N ALA A 15 -4.45 7.34 11.68
CA ALA A 15 -5.89 7.41 11.68
C ALA A 15 -6.39 7.84 10.29
N ILE A 16 -7.00 6.90 9.57
CA ILE A 16 -7.63 7.16 8.28
C ILE A 16 -9.04 7.68 8.54
N LEU A 17 -9.25 8.95 8.23
CA LEU A 17 -10.53 9.64 8.41
C LEU A 17 -11.42 9.55 7.16
N HIS A 18 -10.81 9.34 6.00
CA HIS A 18 -11.51 9.20 4.73
C HIS A 18 -10.80 8.18 3.84
N GLN A 19 -11.60 7.43 3.08
CA GLN A 19 -11.08 6.58 2.01
C GLN A 19 -12.04 6.57 0.83
N ASN A 20 -11.47 6.60 -0.36
CA ASN A 20 -12.15 6.39 -1.61
C ASN A 20 -11.19 5.63 -2.51
N ILE A 21 -11.40 4.33 -2.74
CA ILE A 21 -10.48 3.51 -3.53
C ILE A 21 -11.30 2.65 -4.48
N HIS A 22 -11.17 2.91 -5.78
CA HIS A 22 -12.00 2.34 -6.85
C HIS A 22 -11.26 1.31 -7.72
N HIS A 23 -9.93 1.30 -7.71
CA HIS A 23 -9.17 0.39 -8.59
C HIS A 23 -9.19 -1.07 -8.13
N SER A 24 -9.18 -1.99 -9.11
CA SER A 24 -8.92 -3.41 -8.87
C SER A 24 -7.57 -3.60 -8.16
N LEU A 25 -7.56 -4.43 -7.11
CA LEU A 25 -6.37 -4.82 -6.34
C LEU A 25 -5.18 -5.32 -7.20
N ILE A 26 -5.45 -5.69 -8.45
CA ILE A 26 -4.54 -6.44 -9.32
C ILE A 26 -3.66 -5.53 -10.20
N PHE A 27 -4.08 -4.30 -10.53
CA PHE A 27 -3.37 -3.45 -11.51
C PHE A 27 -3.39 -1.96 -11.15
N CYS A 28 -2.38 -1.49 -10.43
CA CYS A 28 -1.94 -0.09 -10.42
C CYS A 28 -0.64 0.05 -9.62
N PRO A 29 0.53 -0.29 -10.19
CA PRO A 29 1.80 -0.01 -9.53
C PRO A 29 2.05 1.50 -9.47
N PHE A 30 2.49 1.98 -8.32
CA PHE A 30 3.11 3.29 -8.22
C PHE A 30 4.53 3.25 -8.77
N ASP A 31 4.81 4.10 -9.75
CA ASP A 31 6.16 4.33 -10.27
C ASP A 31 6.92 5.35 -9.40
N SER A 32 6.19 6.24 -8.71
CA SER A 32 6.78 7.27 -7.86
C SER A 32 5.84 7.77 -6.77
N VAL A 33 6.42 8.39 -5.74
CA VAL A 33 5.72 9.11 -4.67
C VAL A 33 6.22 10.55 -4.67
N THR A 34 5.33 11.53 -4.70
CA THR A 34 5.71 12.95 -4.76
C THR A 34 4.75 13.85 -3.98
N LEU A 35 5.22 15.03 -3.62
CA LEU A 35 4.35 16.13 -3.19
C LEU A 35 3.58 16.66 -4.40
N TYR A 36 2.29 16.93 -4.20
CA TYR A 36 1.50 17.66 -5.17
C TYR A 36 1.68 19.16 -4.99
N TYR A 37 1.86 19.88 -6.10
CA TYR A 37 1.84 21.34 -6.14
C TYR A 37 0.71 21.84 -7.05
N PRO A 38 0.01 22.92 -6.66
CA PRO A 38 -1.04 23.54 -7.46
C PRO A 38 -0.70 23.69 -8.94
N GLY A 39 -1.62 23.24 -9.81
CA GLY A 39 -1.46 23.31 -11.26
C GLY A 39 -0.52 22.26 -11.87
N GLN A 40 0.02 21.34 -11.07
CA GLN A 40 0.79 20.20 -11.57
C GLN A 40 -0.14 19.19 -12.26
N ALA A 41 0.30 18.67 -13.41
CA ALA A 41 -0.38 17.56 -14.09
C ALA A 41 -0.30 16.27 -13.26
N VAL A 42 -1.43 15.60 -13.09
CA VAL A 42 -1.57 14.37 -12.31
C VAL A 42 -1.37 13.14 -13.21
N LEU A 43 -0.49 12.23 -12.79
CA LEU A 43 -0.22 10.97 -13.46
C LEU A 43 -0.84 9.80 -12.68
N ALA A 44 -1.52 8.89 -13.38
CA ALA A 44 -2.26 7.79 -12.74
C ALA A 44 -1.36 6.78 -12.01
N ASN A 45 -0.11 6.63 -12.44
CA ASN A 45 0.92 5.76 -11.87
C ASN A 45 1.71 6.40 -10.72
N TYR A 46 1.35 7.60 -10.27
CA TYR A 46 2.04 8.29 -9.18
C TYR A 46 1.16 8.33 -7.93
N LEU A 47 1.80 8.26 -6.76
CA LEU A 47 1.18 8.55 -5.48
C LEU A 47 1.50 9.99 -5.07
N TYR A 48 0.47 10.81 -4.94
CA TYR A 48 0.61 12.20 -4.56
C TYR A 48 0.29 12.39 -3.08
N VAL A 49 1.14 13.10 -2.35
CA VAL A 49 0.81 13.62 -1.02
C VAL A 49 0.40 15.08 -1.17
N ILE A 50 -0.81 15.42 -0.74
CA ILE A 50 -1.43 16.73 -0.98
C ILE A 50 -2.06 17.29 0.30
N ASP A 51 -1.87 18.58 0.57
CA ASP A 51 -2.49 19.24 1.73
C ASP A 51 -4.01 19.32 1.58
N GLY A 52 -4.72 19.16 2.69
CA GLY A 52 -6.18 19.20 2.75
C GLY A 52 -6.77 20.49 2.18
N GLU A 53 -6.16 21.65 2.45
CA GLU A 53 -6.64 22.93 1.91
C GLU A 53 -6.44 23.02 0.39
N VAL A 54 -5.32 22.47 -0.11
CA VAL A 54 -5.02 22.44 -1.55
C VAL A 54 -5.97 21.47 -2.24
N TRP A 55 -6.20 20.30 -1.66
CA TRP A 55 -7.16 19.31 -2.15
C TRP A 55 -8.55 19.93 -2.31
N MET A 56 -9.02 20.69 -1.30
CA MET A 56 -10.33 21.34 -1.35
C MET A 56 -10.50 22.30 -2.53
N LYS A 57 -9.42 22.94 -2.97
CA LYS A 57 -9.43 23.90 -4.08
C LYS A 57 -9.32 23.22 -5.44
N GLU A 58 -8.64 22.07 -5.51
CA GLU A 58 -8.23 21.50 -6.79
C GLU A 58 -8.88 20.16 -7.17
N LYS A 59 -9.52 19.46 -6.22
CA LYS A 59 -10.07 18.10 -6.44
C LYS A 59 -11.02 17.98 -7.65
N GLU A 60 -11.72 19.05 -8.00
CA GLU A 60 -12.66 19.06 -9.14
C GLU A 60 -11.97 19.11 -10.50
N TYR A 61 -10.70 19.56 -10.57
CA TYR A 61 -9.93 19.62 -11.80
C TYR A 61 -9.18 18.32 -12.11
N PHE A 62 -9.08 17.42 -11.14
CA PHE A 62 -8.39 16.15 -11.31
C PHE A 62 -9.26 15.16 -12.08
N ALA A 63 -8.75 14.67 -13.21
CA ALA A 63 -9.41 13.64 -14.02
C ALA A 63 -9.24 12.22 -13.48
N GLY A 64 -8.40 12.02 -12.45
CA GLY A 64 -8.04 10.74 -11.85
C GLY A 64 -6.76 10.86 -11.01
N GLY A 65 -6.27 9.74 -10.48
CA GLY A 65 -5.01 9.68 -9.74
C GLY A 65 -5.12 8.97 -8.39
N ASN A 66 -4.00 8.96 -7.65
CA ASN A 66 -3.90 8.36 -6.33
C ASN A 66 -3.32 9.37 -5.35
N PHE A 67 -4.05 9.62 -4.26
CA PHE A 67 -3.73 10.69 -3.33
C PHE A 67 -3.73 10.23 -1.87
N VAL A 68 -2.74 10.70 -1.13
CA VAL A 68 -2.75 10.72 0.34
C VAL A 68 -2.92 12.18 0.74
N ILE A 69 -4.00 12.47 1.43
CA ILE A 69 -4.39 13.82 1.81
C ILE A 69 -4.04 13.99 3.29
N TRP A 70 -3.06 14.85 3.57
CA TRP A 70 -2.68 15.20 4.93
C TRP A 70 -3.48 16.42 5.40
N ASN A 71 -3.65 16.58 6.70
CA ASN A 71 -4.52 17.62 7.29
C ASN A 71 -5.98 17.53 6.80
N TRP A 72 -6.55 16.33 6.75
CA TRP A 72 -7.95 16.16 6.37
C TRP A 72 -8.88 16.66 7.50
N ASP A 73 -9.76 17.61 7.18
CA ASP A 73 -10.68 18.26 8.14
C ASP A 73 -12.07 17.61 8.22
N GLY A 74 -12.33 16.57 7.42
CA GLY A 74 -13.60 15.84 7.42
C GLY A 74 -14.75 16.51 6.66
N GLN A 75 -14.57 17.72 6.10
CA GLN A 75 -15.65 18.47 5.44
C GLN A 75 -15.81 18.14 3.96
N CYS A 76 -15.03 17.20 3.44
CA CYS A 76 -14.90 16.96 2.02
C CYS A 76 -15.44 15.58 1.64
N GLU A 77 -16.50 15.53 0.84
CA GLU A 77 -16.81 14.29 0.12
C GLU A 77 -15.77 14.07 -0.99
N GLY A 78 -15.22 12.87 -1.04
CA GLY A 78 -14.28 12.45 -2.08
C GLY A 78 -14.94 12.49 -3.45
N THR A 79 -14.17 12.74 -4.50
CA THR A 79 -14.65 12.71 -5.88
C THR A 79 -14.70 11.25 -6.36
N PRO A 80 -15.83 10.75 -6.92
CA PRO A 80 -15.99 9.33 -7.26
C PRO A 80 -14.97 8.76 -8.23
N SER A 81 -14.27 9.59 -9.00
CA SER A 81 -13.28 9.17 -10.01
C SER A 81 -11.84 9.11 -9.48
N ILE A 82 -11.59 9.49 -8.22
CA ILE A 82 -10.24 9.66 -7.70
C ILE A 82 -10.00 8.75 -6.50
N ASN A 83 -8.84 8.10 -6.47
CA ASN A 83 -8.44 7.30 -5.32
C ASN A 83 -7.77 8.20 -4.29
N SER A 84 -8.30 8.23 -3.07
CA SER A 84 -7.82 9.09 -1.99
C SER A 84 -7.88 8.41 -0.64
N ILE A 85 -6.89 8.72 0.21
CA ILE A 85 -6.89 8.43 1.64
C ILE A 85 -6.73 9.76 2.37
N GLY A 86 -7.69 10.12 3.22
CA GLY A 86 -7.59 11.29 4.10
C GLY A 86 -7.07 10.89 5.48
N LEU A 87 -6.01 11.54 5.92
CA LEU A 87 -5.34 11.30 7.20
C LEU A 87 -5.68 12.40 8.21
N SER A 88 -5.66 12.06 9.50
CA SER A 88 -5.80 13.06 10.56
C SER A 88 -4.73 14.16 10.45
N PRO A 89 -4.97 15.35 11.06
CA PRO A 89 -3.99 16.45 11.07
C PRO A 89 -2.79 16.22 11.99
N GLU A 90 -2.76 15.12 12.73
CA GLU A 90 -1.72 14.82 13.73
C GLU A 90 -0.34 14.52 13.11
N PRO A 91 -0.20 13.62 12.12
CA PRO A 91 1.08 13.36 11.49
C PRO A 91 1.57 14.54 10.65
N SER A 92 2.84 14.88 10.84
CA SER A 92 3.54 15.78 9.94
C SER A 92 3.72 15.17 8.56
N ILE A 93 3.84 16.01 7.54
CA ILE A 93 4.15 15.58 6.17
C ILE A 93 5.41 14.69 6.10
N HIS A 94 6.44 15.02 6.89
CA HIS A 94 7.68 14.25 6.94
C HIS A 94 7.44 12.83 7.47
N GLU A 95 6.60 12.67 8.50
CA GLU A 95 6.24 11.36 9.05
C GLU A 95 5.43 10.53 8.05
N ILE A 96 4.57 11.16 7.25
CA ILE A 96 3.81 10.49 6.18
C ILE A 96 4.76 9.96 5.11
N PHE A 97 5.67 10.80 4.60
CA PHE A 97 6.67 10.34 3.62
C PHE A 97 7.58 9.25 4.18
N PHE A 98 8.01 9.40 5.43
CA PHE A 98 8.83 8.39 6.10
C PHE A 98 8.09 7.05 6.21
N GLN A 99 6.82 7.06 6.61
CA GLN A 99 6.00 5.83 6.65
C GLN A 99 5.82 5.21 5.27
N ILE A 100 5.49 6.02 4.24
CA ILE A 100 5.39 5.52 2.87
C ILE A 100 6.72 4.90 2.44
N GLN A 101 7.85 5.56 2.69
CA GLN A 101 9.17 5.01 2.38
C GLN A 101 9.43 3.68 3.10
N GLN A 102 9.03 3.56 4.37
CA GLN A 102 9.13 2.31 5.12
C GLN A 102 8.27 1.19 4.51
N ILE A 103 7.06 1.51 4.03
CA ILE A 103 6.19 0.56 3.33
C ILE A 103 6.89 0.06 2.07
N PHE A 104 7.37 0.97 1.22
CA PHE A 104 8.11 0.62 -0.01
C PHE A 104 9.33 -0.26 0.30
N SER A 105 10.12 0.13 1.30
CA SER A 105 11.32 -0.62 1.73
C SER A 105 10.99 -2.02 2.23
N ARG A 106 9.90 -2.16 3.00
CA ARG A 106 9.44 -3.44 3.55
C ARG A 106 9.01 -4.39 2.44
N PHE A 107 8.20 -3.93 1.49
CA PHE A 107 7.75 -4.75 0.37
C PHE A 107 8.88 -5.07 -0.60
N GLN A 108 9.79 -4.13 -0.87
CA GLN A 108 10.95 -4.37 -1.71
C GLN A 108 11.87 -5.45 -1.12
N LYS A 109 12.14 -5.38 0.19
CA LYS A 109 12.94 -6.40 0.88
C LYS A 109 12.31 -7.79 0.74
N TRP A 110 10.99 -7.89 0.93
CA TRP A 110 10.28 -9.15 0.77
C TRP A 110 10.33 -9.67 -0.67
N GLU A 111 10.15 -8.81 -1.68
CA GLU A 111 10.27 -9.16 -3.10
C GLU A 111 11.68 -9.68 -3.44
N LEU A 112 12.73 -9.02 -2.95
CA LEU A 112 14.12 -9.46 -3.14
C LEU A 112 14.41 -10.81 -2.47
N GLU A 113 13.87 -11.05 -1.28
CA GLU A 113 13.98 -12.35 -0.60
C GLU A 113 13.33 -13.48 -1.42
N LEU A 114 12.14 -13.23 -2.00
CA LEU A 114 11.46 -14.18 -2.87
C LEU A 114 12.25 -14.46 -4.16
N TYR A 115 12.81 -13.43 -4.79
CA TYR A 115 13.69 -13.61 -5.96
C TYR A 115 14.96 -14.38 -5.62
N GLY A 116 15.53 -14.15 -4.44
CA GLY A 116 16.67 -14.92 -3.94
C GLY A 116 16.32 -16.40 -3.78
N LEU A 117 15.13 -16.75 -3.27
CA LEU A 117 14.67 -18.13 -3.21
C LEU A 117 14.49 -18.76 -4.60
N LEU A 118 13.96 -17.98 -5.55
CA LEU A 118 13.74 -18.41 -6.93
C LEU A 118 15.05 -18.73 -7.64
N ALA A 119 16.01 -17.81 -7.58
CA ALA A 119 17.33 -17.97 -8.20
C ALA A 119 18.09 -19.20 -7.64
N ASN A 120 17.84 -19.56 -6.39
CA ASN A 120 18.47 -20.71 -5.73
C ASN A 120 17.66 -22.01 -5.81
N HIS A 121 16.57 -22.04 -6.58
CA HIS A 121 15.66 -23.20 -6.67
C HIS A 121 15.23 -23.74 -5.29
N ALA A 122 14.97 -22.85 -4.34
CA ALA A 122 14.61 -23.24 -2.99
C ALA A 122 13.30 -24.07 -2.94
N PRO A 123 13.12 -24.95 -1.94
CA PRO A 123 11.87 -25.67 -1.75
C PRO A 123 10.69 -24.70 -1.50
N PHE A 124 9.50 -25.03 -2.01
CA PHE A 124 8.29 -24.21 -1.84
C PHE A 124 7.98 -23.81 -0.40
N LYS A 125 8.29 -24.69 0.56
CA LYS A 125 8.12 -24.39 1.99
C LYS A 125 8.86 -23.13 2.44
N LYS A 126 10.06 -22.85 1.90
CA LYS A 126 10.82 -21.63 2.26
C LYS A 126 10.10 -20.35 1.82
N TYR A 127 9.37 -20.38 0.70
CA TYR A 127 8.55 -19.25 0.26
C TYR A 127 7.39 -19.01 1.23
N GLY A 128 6.77 -20.09 1.69
CA GLY A 128 5.76 -20.06 2.75
C GLY A 128 6.29 -19.45 4.05
N ASP A 129 7.48 -19.86 4.47
CA ASP A 129 8.09 -19.39 5.73
C ASP A 129 8.47 -17.89 5.66
N ILE A 130 9.04 -17.42 4.54
CA ILE A 130 9.34 -15.99 4.34
C ILE A 130 8.05 -15.18 4.29
N SER A 131 7.06 -15.64 3.53
CA SER A 131 5.79 -14.94 3.38
C SER A 131 4.99 -14.91 4.69
N LEU A 132 5.08 -15.96 5.53
CA LEU A 132 4.48 -16.00 6.87
C LEU A 132 5.07 -14.91 7.78
N GLY A 133 6.38 -14.68 7.69
CA GLY A 133 7.05 -13.60 8.42
C GLY A 133 6.55 -12.22 8.00
N PHE A 134 6.25 -12.05 6.71
CA PHE A 134 5.81 -10.78 6.13
C PHE A 134 4.31 -10.48 6.32
N LEU A 135 3.45 -11.44 5.97
CA LEU A 135 1.98 -11.33 5.98
C LEU A 135 1.39 -11.57 7.37
N GLU A 136 2.18 -12.14 8.28
CA GLU A 136 1.79 -12.51 9.64
C GLU A 136 0.57 -13.46 9.74
N ASN A 137 0.18 -14.07 8.63
CA ASN A 137 -0.94 -14.99 8.51
C ASN A 137 -0.49 -16.38 8.05
N PRO A 138 -1.17 -17.46 8.45
CA PRO A 138 -0.85 -18.80 7.97
C PRO A 138 -0.89 -18.91 6.44
N ILE A 139 0.08 -19.61 5.88
CA ILE A 139 0.20 -19.77 4.42
C ILE A 139 0.17 -21.25 4.09
N CYS A 140 -0.69 -21.59 3.14
CA CYS A 140 -0.85 -22.94 2.64
C CYS A 140 -0.79 -22.92 1.11
N MET A 141 -0.25 -23.99 0.55
CA MET A 141 -0.32 -24.23 -0.88
C MET A 141 -0.80 -25.66 -1.12
N TYR A 142 -1.76 -25.79 -2.03
CA TYR A 142 -2.33 -27.06 -2.43
C TYR A 142 -2.19 -27.27 -3.94
N THR A 143 -2.12 -28.52 -4.36
CA THR A 143 -2.35 -28.86 -5.77
C THR A 143 -3.82 -28.65 -6.14
N ALA A 144 -4.14 -28.65 -7.44
CA ALA A 144 -5.53 -28.60 -7.91
C ALA A 144 -6.40 -29.74 -7.35
N GLY A 145 -5.80 -30.88 -7.00
CA GLY A 145 -6.47 -32.00 -6.34
C GLY A 145 -6.51 -31.89 -4.81
N LEU A 146 -6.34 -30.69 -4.25
CA LEU A 146 -6.36 -30.39 -2.81
C LEU A 146 -5.29 -31.12 -1.97
N ARG A 147 -4.23 -31.63 -2.60
CA ARG A 147 -3.11 -32.22 -1.85
C ARG A 147 -2.22 -31.11 -1.33
N ASN A 148 -1.92 -31.13 -0.04
CA ASN A 148 -1.05 -30.12 0.57
C ASN A 148 0.38 -30.24 0.01
N ILE A 149 0.92 -29.12 -0.48
CA ILE A 149 2.32 -28.98 -0.87
C ILE A 149 3.12 -28.51 0.35
N PHE A 150 2.63 -27.47 1.04
CA PHE A 150 3.18 -27.05 2.32
C PHE A 150 2.13 -26.31 3.16
N TYR A 151 2.44 -26.19 4.44
CA TYR A 151 1.75 -25.35 5.41
C TYR A 151 2.78 -24.67 6.31
N SER A 152 2.69 -23.35 6.44
CA SER A 152 3.54 -22.51 7.27
C SER A 152 2.65 -21.72 8.24
N GLU A 153 2.83 -21.94 9.54
CA GLU A 153 2.14 -21.22 10.61
C GLU A 153 3.12 -20.77 11.70
N ARG A 154 2.78 -19.70 12.43
CA ARG A 154 3.56 -19.29 13.60
C ARG A 154 3.40 -20.37 14.68
N LYS A 155 4.51 -20.96 15.13
CA LYS A 155 4.48 -21.88 16.28
C LYS A 155 3.87 -21.16 17.47
N ARG A 156 2.73 -21.65 17.98
CA ARG A 156 2.17 -21.16 19.24
C ARG A 156 3.24 -21.34 20.32
N ARG A 157 3.60 -20.25 21.01
CA ARG A 157 4.41 -20.35 22.22
C ARG A 157 3.58 -21.19 23.21
N ARG A 158 4.08 -22.36 23.59
CA ARG A 158 3.50 -23.12 24.70
C ARG A 158 3.77 -22.28 25.95
N THR A 159 2.73 -21.58 26.42
CA THR A 159 2.68 -21.00 27.78
C THR A 159 2.40 -22.09 28.78
#